data_AF-A0A8S9WBU8-F1
#
_entry.id   AF-A0A8S9WBU8-F1
#
_cell.length_a   1.000
_cell.length_b   1.000
_cell.length_c   1.000
_cell.angle_alpha   90.00
_cell.angle_beta   90.00
_cell.angle_gamma   90.00
#
_symmetry.space_group_name_H-M   'P 1'
#
loop_
_entity.id
_entity.type
_entity.pdbx_description
1 polymer ?
#
loop_
_entity_poly.entity_id
_entity_poly.type
_entity_poly.pdbx_seq_one_letter_code
_entity_poly.pdbx_strand_id
1 'polypeptide(L)'
;MKLSDLNLKERAAYIFGEDKELYPPQEEAIKAGLLDSSKNFVIASPTASGKTLLAELAMLKSILHDSGKCLYVVPLNALAYEKYLNFKDKYSAVANVGISTGDYESSSRYLERYDLTILTLEKLDSLTRVKPSWLRQISVLVVDEAHVLGDTKRGPRLEGAMARFMSFNPSARVIALSATIPNADEFGNWLNASLIQSEWRPVPLKEEVFLAKNDNAILERVVADVKAGSQTLVFVNTKRGSASFARKLAARLNQRNAELDVLADKVDIGVDDLNEIVKHGVAYHNSWLHPEQRRALEESFRARVLKVICCTPTLAMGVSLPAKVVIIRNYRFFTQERGNAPMPVGWIKQVFGRAGRPEHDRYGIGLIVAKSEAEKETIEELYIRGALERVESQFSWDAMTEQILATIVAGAHRVEAIYEFLDSTFYAYQNPDEMGFVKDELESILLQLEHVGFITIDEANDEIQATDFGALSSRLYLSTKSALLLREGINFLGDDVEISDFDLLILLCQCDEVIQLNVKDAIVIASSFSNNPDWVYRGAKCVGQFYRGTRMDRRNDLSGDE
;
A
#
# COMPACT_ATOMS: atom_id res chain seq x y z
N MET A 1 11.77 25.89 -16.30
CA MET A 1 11.99 25.21 -17.60
C MET A 1 10.64 24.85 -18.19
N LYS A 2 10.39 25.10 -19.48
CA LYS A 2 9.16 24.65 -20.16
C LYS A 2 9.32 23.23 -20.70
N LEU A 3 8.21 22.52 -20.86
CA LEU A 3 8.22 21.18 -21.44
C LEU A 3 8.67 21.18 -22.91
N SER A 4 8.43 22.27 -23.64
CA SER A 4 8.96 22.53 -24.99
C SER A 4 10.49 22.55 -25.07
N ASP A 5 11.17 22.82 -23.94
CA ASP A 5 12.63 22.88 -23.89
C ASP A 5 13.27 21.48 -23.84
N LEU A 6 12.45 20.44 -23.63
CA LEU A 6 12.88 19.05 -23.59
C LEU A 6 12.95 18.49 -25.01
N ASN A 7 14.04 17.81 -25.35
CA ASN A 7 14.21 17.12 -26.64
C ASN A 7 13.39 15.82 -26.71
N LEU A 8 12.09 15.93 -26.52
CA LEU A 8 11.12 14.86 -26.73
C LEU A 8 10.50 15.14 -28.10
N LYS A 9 10.51 14.17 -29.02
CA LYS A 9 9.90 14.33 -30.38
C LYS A 9 8.53 15.03 -30.29
N GLU A 10 8.13 15.71 -31.38
CA GLU A 10 6.88 16.49 -31.53
C GLU A 10 5.61 15.86 -30.89
N ARG A 11 5.54 14.52 -30.80
CA ARG A 11 4.40 13.80 -30.20
C ARG A 11 4.33 13.87 -28.66
N ALA A 12 5.44 14.03 -27.94
CA ALA A 12 5.40 14.14 -26.48
C ALA A 12 4.91 15.53 -26.04
N ALA A 13 5.32 16.58 -26.76
CA ALA A 13 4.82 17.94 -26.55
C ALA A 13 3.29 18.02 -26.75
N TYR A 14 2.74 17.30 -27.74
CA TYR A 14 1.30 17.15 -27.95
C TYR A 14 0.57 16.50 -26.75
N ILE A 15 1.24 15.59 -26.02
CA ILE A 15 0.62 14.82 -24.91
C ILE A 15 0.54 15.62 -23.61
N PHE A 16 1.52 16.48 -23.32
CA PHE A 16 1.59 17.21 -22.04
C PHE A 16 1.26 18.71 -22.15
N GLY A 17 1.15 19.24 -23.39
CA GLY A 17 0.98 20.66 -23.68
C GLY A 17 2.31 21.40 -23.69
N GLU A 18 2.52 22.25 -24.71
CA GLU A 18 3.80 22.95 -24.95
C GLU A 18 4.13 24.01 -23.87
N ASP A 19 3.11 24.65 -23.30
CA ASP A 19 3.28 25.75 -22.34
C ASP A 19 3.38 25.32 -20.88
N LYS A 20 3.44 24.01 -20.61
CA LYS A 20 3.52 23.53 -19.23
C LYS A 20 4.90 23.83 -18.62
N GLU A 21 4.92 24.64 -17.57
CA GLU A 21 6.13 24.88 -16.77
C GLU A 21 6.38 23.73 -15.81
N LEU A 22 7.64 23.28 -15.76
CA LEU A 22 8.09 22.29 -14.80
C LEU A 22 8.24 22.91 -13.42
N TYR A 23 7.82 22.16 -12.40
CA TYR A 23 8.09 22.51 -11.02
C TYR A 23 9.58 22.38 -10.68
N PRO A 24 10.10 23.09 -9.66
CA PRO A 24 11.51 23.06 -9.32
C PRO A 24 12.11 21.66 -9.14
N PRO A 25 11.47 20.70 -8.41
CA PRO A 25 12.00 19.34 -8.30
C PRO A 25 12.00 18.59 -9.64
N GLN A 26 11.08 18.94 -10.54
CA GLN A 26 11.02 18.34 -11.87
C GLN A 26 12.18 18.86 -12.73
N GLU A 27 12.42 20.16 -12.74
CA GLU A 27 13.55 20.77 -13.44
C GLU A 27 14.90 20.25 -12.93
N GLU A 28 15.04 20.07 -11.62
CA GLU A 28 16.22 19.49 -10.99
C GLU A 28 16.48 18.06 -11.50
N ALA A 29 15.45 17.22 -11.55
CA ALA A 29 15.55 15.86 -12.08
C ALA A 29 15.97 15.83 -13.56
N ILE A 30 15.39 16.71 -14.39
CA ILE A 30 15.79 16.84 -15.79
C ILE A 30 17.27 17.22 -15.90
N LYS A 31 17.72 18.24 -15.16
CA LYS A 31 19.12 18.70 -15.17
C LYS A 31 20.10 17.65 -14.64
N ALA A 32 19.68 16.80 -13.72
CA ALA A 32 20.45 15.65 -13.26
C ALA A 32 20.59 14.53 -14.32
N GLY A 33 19.99 14.70 -15.50
CA GLY A 33 20.10 13.76 -16.61
C GLY A 33 19.02 12.69 -16.60
N LEU A 34 17.84 12.96 -16.03
CA LEU A 34 16.71 12.01 -16.08
C LEU A 34 16.38 11.61 -17.52
N LEU A 35 16.45 12.55 -18.45
CA LEU A 35 16.20 12.28 -19.87
C LEU A 35 17.46 12.00 -20.68
N ASP A 36 18.67 12.20 -20.15
CA ASP A 36 19.90 12.13 -20.94
C ASP A 36 20.82 10.97 -20.54
N SER A 37 20.46 10.23 -19.49
CA SER A 37 21.24 9.10 -18.97
C SER A 37 20.39 7.85 -18.79
N SER A 38 21.07 6.70 -18.71
CA SER A 38 20.48 5.42 -18.29
C SER A 38 20.53 5.21 -16.76
N LYS A 39 20.96 6.22 -15.99
CA LYS A 39 21.10 6.10 -14.52
C LYS A 39 19.75 5.86 -13.85
N ASN A 40 19.77 5.09 -12.76
CA ASN A 40 18.63 4.96 -11.87
C ASN A 40 18.33 6.30 -11.18
N PHE A 41 17.10 6.49 -10.73
CA PHE A 41 16.67 7.71 -10.02
C PHE A 41 15.85 7.39 -8.77
N VAL A 42 16.12 8.13 -7.70
CA VAL A 42 15.27 8.20 -6.51
C VAL A 42 14.74 9.63 -6.43
N ILE A 43 13.42 9.78 -6.48
CA ILE A 43 12.75 11.08 -6.42
C ILE A 43 11.88 11.13 -5.16
N ALA A 44 12.41 11.76 -4.11
CA ALA A 44 11.77 11.93 -2.82
C ALA A 44 11.24 13.36 -2.68
N SER A 45 9.94 13.57 -2.88
CA SER A 45 9.31 14.89 -2.72
C SER A 45 7.83 14.79 -2.38
N PRO A 46 7.19 15.85 -1.84
CA PRO A 46 5.76 15.86 -1.51
C PRO A 46 4.85 15.38 -2.65
N THR A 47 3.74 14.71 -2.36
CA THR A 47 2.83 14.14 -3.38
C THR A 47 2.33 15.16 -4.42
N ALA A 48 2.19 16.43 -4.02
CA ALA A 48 1.76 17.51 -4.90
C ALA A 48 2.85 18.03 -5.86
N SER A 49 4.11 17.59 -5.76
CA SER A 49 5.24 18.04 -6.59
C SER A 49 5.24 17.47 -8.02
N GLY A 50 4.26 16.63 -8.37
CA GLY A 50 4.13 16.09 -9.72
C GLY A 50 5.16 15.05 -10.11
N LYS A 51 5.63 14.22 -9.17
CA LYS A 51 6.59 13.12 -9.41
C LYS A 51 6.22 12.19 -10.57
N THR A 52 4.92 11.90 -10.74
CA THR A 52 4.43 11.04 -11.82
C THR A 52 4.86 11.56 -13.20
N LEU A 53 4.90 12.88 -13.41
CA LEU A 53 5.33 13.46 -14.69
C LEU A 53 6.77 13.04 -15.04
N LEU A 54 7.68 12.98 -14.07
CA LEU A 54 9.07 12.57 -14.31
C LEU A 54 9.16 11.12 -14.78
N ALA A 55 8.41 10.23 -14.13
CA ALA A 55 8.31 8.84 -14.56
C ALA A 55 7.67 8.71 -15.95
N GLU A 56 6.61 9.46 -16.22
CA GLU A 56 5.95 9.50 -17.53
C GLU A 56 6.94 9.91 -18.64
N LEU A 57 7.71 10.97 -18.43
CA LEU A 57 8.70 11.44 -19.41
C LEU A 57 9.79 10.39 -19.67
N ALA A 58 10.30 9.75 -18.61
CA ALA A 58 11.33 8.72 -18.74
C ALA A 58 10.81 7.47 -19.46
N MET A 59 9.61 7.00 -19.12
CA MET A 59 8.98 5.84 -19.79
C MET A 59 8.69 6.12 -21.26
N LEU A 60 8.11 7.29 -21.57
CA LEU A 60 7.81 7.66 -22.96
C LEU A 60 9.07 7.81 -23.79
N LYS A 61 10.15 8.35 -23.23
CA LYS A 61 11.43 8.38 -23.93
C LYS A 61 11.86 6.96 -24.31
N SER A 62 11.80 6.01 -23.37
CA SER A 62 12.19 4.62 -23.62
C SER A 62 11.31 3.95 -24.69
N ILE A 63 9.99 4.15 -24.62
CA ILE A 63 9.05 3.58 -25.59
C ILE A 63 9.27 4.17 -27.00
N LEU A 64 9.44 5.49 -27.10
CA LEU A 64 9.47 6.19 -28.40
C LEU A 64 10.84 6.21 -29.09
N HIS A 65 11.93 6.10 -28.31
CA HIS A 65 13.30 6.18 -28.84
C HIS A 65 14.03 4.85 -28.80
N ASP A 66 13.83 4.08 -27.73
CA ASP A 66 14.60 2.85 -27.51
C ASP A 66 13.79 1.59 -27.84
N SER A 67 12.52 1.74 -28.26
CA SER A 67 11.54 0.65 -28.43
C SER A 67 11.44 -0.24 -27.18
N GLY A 68 11.64 0.36 -26.01
CA GLY A 68 11.68 -0.32 -24.73
C GLY A 68 10.27 -0.59 -24.17
N LYS A 69 10.19 -1.56 -23.25
CA LYS A 69 8.98 -1.89 -22.49
C LYS A 69 9.11 -1.40 -21.06
N CYS A 70 8.04 -0.81 -20.53
CA CYS A 70 8.03 -0.17 -19.23
C CYS A 70 7.06 -0.85 -18.26
N LEU A 71 7.46 -0.96 -16.99
CA LEU A 71 6.60 -1.34 -15.89
C LEU A 71 6.38 -0.13 -14.96
N TYR A 72 5.13 0.09 -14.56
CA TYR A 72 4.76 1.08 -13.54
C TYR A 72 4.08 0.38 -12.38
N VAL A 73 4.78 0.29 -11.25
CA VAL A 73 4.35 -0.45 -10.07
C VAL A 73 3.76 0.51 -9.05
N VAL A 74 2.58 0.17 -8.53
CA VAL A 74 1.87 0.98 -7.52
C VAL A 74 1.48 0.17 -6.31
N PRO A 75 1.21 0.83 -5.16
CA PRO A 75 0.91 0.11 -3.96
C PRO A 75 -0.51 -0.44 -3.88
N LEU A 76 -1.47 -0.04 -4.71
CA LEU A 76 -2.87 -0.49 -4.51
C LEU A 76 -3.56 -0.80 -5.84
N ASN A 77 -4.45 -1.80 -5.84
CA ASN A 77 -5.26 -2.15 -7.03
C ASN A 77 -6.07 -0.93 -7.54
N ALA A 78 -6.58 -0.11 -6.62
CA ALA A 78 -7.32 1.10 -6.98
C ALA A 78 -6.43 2.11 -7.71
N LEU A 79 -5.21 2.34 -7.22
CA LEU A 79 -4.22 3.19 -7.88
C LEU A 79 -3.81 2.61 -9.23
N ALA A 80 -3.65 1.29 -9.34
CA ALA A 80 -3.27 0.64 -10.59
C ALA A 80 -4.32 0.91 -11.66
N TYR A 81 -5.60 0.78 -11.29
CA TYR A 81 -6.70 1.06 -12.18
C TYR A 81 -6.79 2.55 -12.55
N GLU A 82 -6.59 3.46 -11.59
CA GLU A 82 -6.55 4.91 -11.84
C GLU A 82 -5.44 5.27 -12.85
N LYS A 83 -4.21 4.79 -12.62
CA LYS A 83 -3.07 5.01 -13.52
C LYS A 83 -3.30 4.38 -14.89
N TYR A 84 -3.87 3.17 -14.94
CA TYR A 84 -4.20 2.51 -16.18
C TYR A 84 -5.18 3.32 -17.02
N LEU A 85 -6.29 3.79 -16.45
CA LEU A 85 -7.26 4.60 -17.18
C LEU A 85 -6.63 5.89 -17.72
N ASN A 86 -5.87 6.59 -16.87
CA ASN A 86 -5.19 7.82 -17.25
C ASN A 86 -4.18 7.58 -18.39
N PHE A 87 -3.26 6.63 -18.22
CA PHE A 87 -2.21 6.35 -19.19
C PHE A 87 -2.76 5.74 -20.48
N LYS A 88 -3.81 4.91 -20.41
CA LYS A 88 -4.45 4.35 -21.60
C LYS A 88 -5.08 5.44 -22.44
N ASP A 89 -5.80 6.37 -21.83
CA ASP A 89 -6.41 7.50 -22.54
C ASP A 89 -5.33 8.39 -23.15
N LYS A 90 -4.39 8.84 -22.30
CA LYS A 90 -3.32 9.79 -22.63
C LYS A 90 -2.32 9.28 -23.66
N TYR A 91 -2.01 7.98 -23.67
CA TYR A 91 -0.97 7.39 -24.53
C TYR A 91 -1.51 6.48 -25.64
N SER A 92 -2.83 6.42 -25.83
CA SER A 92 -3.49 5.57 -26.83
C SER A 92 -2.91 5.72 -28.25
N ALA A 93 -2.41 6.89 -28.62
CA ALA A 93 -1.82 7.16 -29.93
C ALA A 93 -0.37 6.68 -30.11
N VAL A 94 0.32 6.32 -29.02
CA VAL A 94 1.77 6.10 -29.02
C VAL A 94 2.23 4.85 -28.28
N ALA A 95 1.40 4.24 -27.42
CA ALA A 95 1.75 3.07 -26.63
C ALA A 95 0.53 2.19 -26.34
N ASN A 96 0.73 0.88 -26.37
CA ASN A 96 -0.25 -0.07 -25.86
C ASN A 96 -0.11 -0.19 -24.35
N VAL A 97 -1.14 0.25 -23.62
CA VAL A 97 -1.15 0.24 -22.15
C VAL A 97 -1.94 -0.96 -21.62
N GLY A 98 -1.32 -1.72 -20.72
CA GLY A 98 -1.88 -2.87 -20.02
C GLY A 98 -1.94 -2.69 -18.51
N ILE A 99 -2.71 -3.54 -17.82
CA ILE A 99 -2.80 -3.59 -16.36
C ILE A 99 -2.83 -5.04 -15.90
N SER A 100 -2.15 -5.35 -14.79
CA SER A 100 -2.32 -6.62 -14.08
C SER A 100 -2.21 -6.42 -12.57
N THR A 101 -3.26 -6.77 -11.84
CA THR A 101 -3.37 -6.60 -10.38
C THR A 101 -3.69 -7.90 -9.63
N GLY A 102 -3.70 -9.04 -10.33
CA GLY A 102 -4.04 -10.37 -9.80
C GLY A 102 -3.54 -11.48 -10.71
N ASP A 103 -4.06 -12.69 -10.52
CA ASP A 103 -3.60 -13.92 -11.21
C ASP A 103 -2.10 -14.14 -11.02
N TYR A 104 -1.70 -14.47 -9.78
CA TYR A 104 -0.29 -14.54 -9.37
C TYR A 104 0.45 -15.77 -9.90
N GLU A 105 -0.27 -16.82 -10.27
CA GLU A 105 0.31 -18.09 -10.72
C GLU A 105 0.74 -18.09 -12.18
N SER A 106 0.14 -17.22 -13.01
CA SER A 106 0.39 -17.23 -14.45
C SER A 106 1.66 -16.46 -14.85
N SER A 107 2.33 -16.95 -15.89
CA SER A 107 3.40 -16.21 -16.59
C SER A 107 2.93 -14.91 -17.23
N SER A 108 1.60 -14.69 -17.27
CA SER A 108 0.93 -13.52 -17.81
C SER A 108 1.48 -13.12 -19.19
N ARG A 109 1.73 -14.12 -20.06
CA ARG A 109 2.34 -13.92 -21.40
C ARG A 109 1.60 -12.91 -22.27
N TYR A 110 0.30 -12.74 -22.05
CA TYR A 110 -0.49 -11.70 -22.70
C TYR A 110 0.02 -10.27 -22.45
N LEU A 111 0.83 -10.05 -21.40
CA LEU A 111 1.43 -8.76 -21.08
C LEU A 111 2.57 -8.37 -22.04
N GLU A 112 3.18 -9.35 -22.72
CA GLU A 112 4.27 -9.14 -23.68
C GLU A 112 3.86 -8.21 -24.83
N ARG A 113 2.56 -8.12 -25.15
CA ARG A 113 2.05 -7.23 -26.22
C ARG A 113 2.01 -5.74 -25.84
N TYR A 114 2.14 -5.40 -24.57
CA TYR A 114 2.04 -4.02 -24.10
C TYR A 114 3.41 -3.33 -24.07
N ASP A 115 3.41 -2.03 -24.31
CA ASP A 115 4.60 -1.17 -24.25
C ASP A 115 4.75 -0.59 -22.84
N LEU A 116 3.63 -0.35 -22.15
CA LEU A 116 3.56 0.07 -20.76
C LEU A 116 2.58 -0.83 -20.00
N THR A 117 3.03 -1.45 -18.91
CA THR A 117 2.16 -2.25 -18.03
C THR A 117 2.13 -1.68 -16.62
N ILE A 118 0.92 -1.43 -16.11
CA ILE A 118 0.70 -1.03 -14.73
C ILE A 118 0.50 -2.28 -13.89
N LEU A 119 1.28 -2.41 -12.81
CA LEU A 119 1.26 -3.55 -11.90
C LEU A 119 1.02 -3.11 -10.46
N THR A 120 0.47 -3.99 -9.65
CA THR A 120 0.62 -3.89 -8.19
C THR A 120 1.98 -4.45 -7.76
N LEU A 121 2.45 -4.09 -6.57
CA LEU A 121 3.69 -4.65 -6.03
C LEU A 121 3.63 -6.18 -5.86
N GLU A 122 2.48 -6.72 -5.44
CA GLU A 122 2.29 -8.17 -5.36
C GLU A 122 2.40 -8.82 -6.74
N LYS A 123 1.90 -8.14 -7.79
CA LYS A 123 2.01 -8.66 -9.15
C LYS A 123 3.46 -8.60 -9.65
N LEU A 124 4.21 -7.53 -9.36
CA LEU A 124 5.65 -7.47 -9.68
C LEU A 124 6.38 -8.66 -9.04
N ASP A 125 6.20 -8.87 -7.74
CA ASP A 125 6.85 -9.97 -7.03
C ASP A 125 6.50 -11.32 -7.66
N SER A 126 5.21 -11.61 -7.88
CA SER A 126 4.78 -12.87 -8.53
C SER A 126 5.48 -13.10 -9.89
N LEU A 127 5.63 -12.04 -10.69
CA LEU A 127 6.33 -12.13 -11.98
C LEU A 127 7.83 -12.38 -11.80
N THR A 128 8.47 -11.80 -10.77
CA THR A 128 9.89 -12.05 -10.49
C THR A 128 10.15 -13.46 -9.94
N ARG A 129 9.14 -14.10 -9.33
CA ARG A 129 9.19 -15.52 -8.91
C ARG A 129 9.09 -16.46 -10.10
N VAL A 130 8.17 -16.18 -11.03
CA VAL A 130 7.97 -16.99 -12.25
C VAL A 130 9.05 -16.72 -13.30
N LYS A 131 9.59 -15.50 -13.31
CA LYS A 131 10.67 -15.04 -14.21
C LYS A 131 10.38 -15.31 -15.70
N PRO A 132 9.21 -14.88 -16.24
CA PRO A 132 8.89 -15.13 -17.64
C PRO A 132 9.87 -14.38 -18.56
N SER A 133 10.16 -14.94 -19.74
CA SER A 133 11.19 -14.43 -20.65
C SER A 133 11.00 -12.96 -21.05
N TRP A 134 9.76 -12.51 -21.21
CA TRP A 134 9.44 -11.13 -21.57
C TRP A 134 9.84 -10.13 -20.48
N LEU A 135 9.96 -10.54 -19.22
CA LEU A 135 10.32 -9.66 -18.11
C LEU A 135 11.76 -9.14 -18.22
N ARG A 136 12.64 -9.87 -18.92
CA ARG A 136 14.00 -9.44 -19.25
C ARG A 136 14.06 -8.37 -20.34
N GLN A 137 12.95 -8.16 -21.07
CA GLN A 137 12.85 -7.12 -22.12
C GLN A 137 12.45 -5.75 -21.55
N ILE A 138 12.13 -5.67 -20.25
CA ILE A 138 11.78 -4.41 -19.60
C ILE A 138 13.00 -3.50 -19.53
N SER A 139 12.87 -2.30 -20.07
CA SER A 139 13.90 -1.26 -20.09
C SER A 139 13.78 -0.29 -18.92
N VAL A 140 12.57 -0.02 -18.43
CA VAL A 140 12.31 0.88 -17.30
C VAL A 140 11.33 0.25 -16.32
N LEU A 141 11.72 0.20 -15.05
CA LEU A 141 10.87 -0.12 -13.91
C LEU A 141 10.65 1.13 -13.07
N VAL A 142 9.41 1.61 -13.01
CA VAL A 142 8.99 2.66 -12.10
C VAL A 142 8.36 2.02 -10.87
N VAL A 143 8.84 2.38 -9.68
CA VAL A 143 8.26 1.99 -8.39
C VAL A 143 7.68 3.23 -7.73
N ASP A 144 6.35 3.36 -7.76
CA ASP A 144 5.63 4.46 -7.13
C ASP A 144 5.39 4.17 -5.64
N GLU A 145 5.46 5.20 -4.81
CA GLU A 145 5.42 5.11 -3.34
C GLU A 145 6.46 4.14 -2.75
N ALA A 146 7.71 4.25 -3.18
CA ALA A 146 8.81 3.38 -2.77
C ALA A 146 9.05 3.30 -1.25
N HIS A 147 8.60 4.29 -0.46
CA HIS A 147 8.60 4.22 1.01
C HIS A 147 7.75 3.06 1.58
N VAL A 148 6.89 2.43 0.78
CA VAL A 148 6.18 1.19 1.16
C VAL A 148 7.16 0.06 1.50
N LEU A 149 8.43 0.19 1.13
CA LEU A 149 9.51 -0.69 1.61
C LEU A 149 9.55 -0.77 3.15
N GLY A 150 9.20 0.30 3.87
CA GLY A 150 9.11 0.32 5.34
C GLY A 150 7.84 -0.30 5.93
N ASP A 151 6.93 -0.84 5.11
CA ASP A 151 5.73 -1.54 5.59
C ASP A 151 6.07 -2.96 6.05
N THR A 152 5.65 -3.33 7.26
CA THR A 152 6.01 -4.62 7.87
C THR A 152 5.53 -5.84 7.09
N LYS A 153 4.46 -5.71 6.29
CA LYS A 153 3.87 -6.85 5.55
C LYS A 153 4.24 -6.83 4.07
N ARG A 154 4.28 -5.65 3.47
CA ARG A 154 4.43 -5.45 2.02
C ARG A 154 5.83 -5.04 1.62
N GLY A 155 6.58 -4.43 2.55
CA GLY A 155 7.97 -4.04 2.38
C GLY A 155 8.87 -5.18 1.95
N PRO A 156 8.87 -6.33 2.66
CA PRO A 156 9.74 -7.45 2.29
C PRO A 156 9.46 -8.01 0.90
N ARG A 157 8.19 -7.98 0.48
CA ARG A 157 7.77 -8.45 -0.86
C ARG A 157 8.26 -7.50 -1.95
N LEU A 158 8.12 -6.19 -1.74
CA LEU A 158 8.62 -5.19 -2.68
C LEU A 158 10.15 -5.25 -2.80
N GLU A 159 10.84 -5.29 -1.66
CA GLU A 159 12.30 -5.37 -1.59
C GLU A 159 12.83 -6.63 -2.30
N GLY A 160 12.29 -7.81 -1.96
CA GLY A 160 12.68 -9.06 -2.61
C GLY A 160 12.38 -9.09 -4.11
N ALA A 161 11.25 -8.51 -4.54
CA ALA A 161 10.91 -8.40 -5.96
C ALA A 161 11.88 -7.50 -6.71
N MET A 162 12.23 -6.34 -6.14
CA MET A 162 13.21 -5.43 -6.74
C MET A 162 14.60 -6.08 -6.81
N ALA A 163 15.06 -6.70 -5.73
CA ALA A 163 16.33 -7.42 -5.69
C ALA A 163 16.42 -8.51 -6.78
N ARG A 164 15.40 -9.38 -6.88
CA ARG A 164 15.32 -10.39 -7.95
C ARG A 164 15.32 -9.76 -9.35
N PHE A 165 14.49 -8.73 -9.56
CA PHE A 165 14.38 -8.05 -10.86
C PHE A 165 15.72 -7.46 -11.31
N MET A 166 16.41 -6.74 -10.42
CA MET A 166 17.71 -6.14 -10.70
C MET A 166 18.78 -7.20 -10.94
N SER A 167 18.72 -8.34 -10.24
CA SER A 167 19.64 -9.47 -10.44
C SER A 167 19.52 -10.07 -11.85
N PHE A 168 18.31 -10.41 -12.32
CA PHE A 168 18.16 -11.04 -13.64
C PHE A 168 18.04 -10.07 -14.82
N ASN A 169 17.83 -8.77 -14.57
CA ASN A 169 17.76 -7.71 -15.57
C ASN A 169 18.54 -6.46 -15.13
N PRO A 170 19.88 -6.55 -15.01
CA PRO A 170 20.73 -5.46 -14.51
C PRO A 170 20.81 -4.25 -15.45
N SER A 171 20.39 -4.40 -16.71
CA SER A 171 20.31 -3.31 -17.69
C SER A 171 19.05 -2.44 -17.54
N ALA A 172 18.03 -2.93 -16.83
CA ALA A 172 16.80 -2.18 -16.64
C ALA A 172 17.04 -0.97 -15.73
N ARG A 173 16.53 0.17 -16.16
CA ARG A 173 16.57 1.41 -15.39
C ARG A 173 15.48 1.42 -14.33
N VAL A 174 15.84 1.68 -13.08
CA VAL A 174 14.90 1.80 -11.95
C VAL A 174 14.66 3.28 -11.61
N ILE A 175 13.38 3.65 -11.51
CA ILE A 175 12.94 4.98 -11.06
C ILE A 175 12.03 4.79 -9.85
N ALA A 176 12.54 5.10 -8.65
CA ALA A 176 11.77 5.05 -7.42
C ALA A 176 11.18 6.43 -7.12
N LEU A 177 9.85 6.51 -7.02
CA LEU A 177 9.14 7.72 -6.62
C LEU A 177 8.67 7.55 -5.18
N SER A 178 8.86 8.56 -4.35
CA SER A 178 8.32 8.53 -2.98
C SER A 178 7.90 9.91 -2.50
N ALA A 179 6.95 9.95 -1.56
CA ALA A 179 6.87 11.04 -0.59
C ALA A 179 8.24 11.31 0.08
N THR A 180 8.37 12.42 0.79
CA THR A 180 9.59 12.75 1.54
C THR A 180 9.98 11.58 2.46
N ILE A 181 11.21 11.10 2.30
CA ILE A 181 11.86 10.09 3.16
C ILE A 181 13.12 10.73 3.75
N PRO A 182 13.40 10.61 5.06
CA PRO A 182 14.61 11.16 5.67
C PRO A 182 15.91 10.59 5.09
N ASN A 183 15.97 9.27 4.92
CA ASN A 183 17.13 8.52 4.44
C ASN A 183 17.04 8.19 2.94
N ALA A 184 16.61 9.17 2.13
CA ALA A 184 16.49 8.98 0.67
C ALA A 184 17.86 8.72 -0.02
N ASP A 185 18.95 9.16 0.60
CA ASP A 185 20.33 8.85 0.21
C ASP A 185 20.65 7.37 0.30
N GLU A 186 20.13 6.66 1.29
CA GLU A 186 20.30 5.20 1.42
C GLU A 186 19.63 4.46 0.24
N PHE A 187 18.43 4.88 -0.16
CA PHE A 187 17.78 4.37 -1.38
C PHE A 187 18.60 4.70 -2.62
N GLY A 188 19.15 5.92 -2.69
CA GLY A 188 20.01 6.36 -3.78
C GLY A 188 21.23 5.46 -3.93
N ASN A 189 21.93 5.18 -2.84
CA ASN A 189 23.14 4.35 -2.85
C ASN A 189 22.82 2.88 -3.14
N TRP A 190 21.78 2.31 -2.51
CA TRP A 190 21.34 0.94 -2.76
C TRP A 190 21.01 0.70 -4.23
N LEU A 191 20.27 1.63 -4.85
CA LEU A 191 19.88 1.53 -6.26
C LEU A 191 20.93 2.07 -7.24
N ASN A 192 22.09 2.53 -6.75
CA ASN A 192 23.08 3.27 -7.55
C ASN A 192 22.43 4.37 -8.42
N ALA A 193 21.61 5.19 -7.77
CA ALA A 193 20.69 6.12 -8.38
C ALA A 193 21.08 7.57 -8.11
N SER A 194 20.72 8.45 -9.05
CA SER A 194 20.75 9.90 -8.81
C SER A 194 19.58 10.28 -7.91
N LEU A 195 19.87 10.99 -6.82
CA LEU A 195 18.88 11.40 -5.84
C LEU A 195 18.37 12.82 -6.14
N ILE A 196 17.05 12.97 -6.16
CA ILE A 196 16.34 14.25 -6.17
C ILE A 196 15.49 14.30 -4.91
N GLN A 197 15.90 15.12 -3.95
CA GLN A 197 15.20 15.29 -2.68
C GLN A 197 14.74 16.74 -2.53
N SER A 198 13.44 16.96 -2.32
CA SER A 198 12.90 18.31 -2.23
C SER A 198 11.66 18.39 -1.35
N GLU A 199 11.59 19.43 -0.51
CA GLU A 199 10.40 19.79 0.27
C GLU A 199 9.47 20.76 -0.48
N TRP A 200 9.77 21.08 -1.73
CA TRP A 200 8.99 22.04 -2.49
C TRP A 200 7.58 21.51 -2.77
N ARG A 201 6.58 22.38 -2.56
CA ARG A 201 5.18 22.11 -2.89
C ARG A 201 4.55 23.30 -3.64
N PRO A 202 3.64 23.05 -4.60
CA PRO A 202 3.02 24.13 -5.39
C PRO A 202 2.11 25.04 -4.56
N VAL A 203 1.51 24.49 -3.50
CA VAL A 203 0.64 25.24 -2.58
C VAL A 203 1.22 25.15 -1.18
N PRO A 204 1.57 26.25 -0.49
CA PRO A 204 2.10 26.21 0.88
C PRO A 204 1.19 25.49 1.88
N LEU A 205 1.76 24.79 2.86
CA LEU A 205 1.01 24.06 3.90
C LEU A 205 1.00 24.87 5.19
N LYS A 206 -0.17 24.97 5.84
CA LYS A 206 -0.27 25.35 7.25
C LYS A 206 -0.67 24.12 8.05
N GLU A 207 0.17 23.72 8.98
CA GLU A 207 -0.10 22.63 9.90
C GLU A 207 -0.51 23.21 11.25
N GLU A 208 -1.63 22.75 11.79
CA GLU A 208 -2.26 23.31 12.98
C GLU A 208 -2.78 22.18 13.88
N VAL A 209 -2.73 22.41 15.20
CA VAL A 209 -3.40 21.54 16.17
C VAL A 209 -4.66 22.23 16.68
N PHE A 210 -5.82 21.62 16.44
CA PHE A 210 -7.12 22.17 16.78
C PHE A 210 -7.64 21.59 18.09
N LEU A 211 -7.78 22.43 19.10
CA LEU A 211 -8.34 22.03 20.38
C LEU A 211 -9.87 21.91 20.28
N ALA A 212 -10.38 20.68 20.34
CA ALA A 212 -11.80 20.37 20.37
C ALA A 212 -12.11 19.27 21.40
N LYS A 213 -12.77 19.67 22.50
CA LYS A 213 -13.15 18.74 23.58
C LYS A 213 -14.22 17.72 23.14
N ASN A 214 -14.99 18.02 22.11
CA ASN A 214 -16.07 17.19 21.60
C ASN A 214 -16.27 17.40 20.09
N ASP A 215 -17.10 16.54 19.48
CA ASP A 215 -17.38 16.61 18.04
C ASP A 215 -18.02 17.95 17.61
N ASN A 216 -18.76 18.66 18.47
CA ASN A 216 -19.49 19.88 18.07
C ASN A 216 -18.55 20.97 17.55
N ALA A 217 -17.42 21.19 18.24
CA ALA A 217 -16.43 22.18 17.80
C ALA A 217 -15.80 21.80 16.44
N ILE A 218 -15.59 20.51 16.20
CA ILE A 218 -15.08 20.01 14.91
C ILE A 218 -16.13 20.21 13.81
N LEU A 219 -17.39 19.87 14.09
CA LEU A 219 -18.51 20.08 13.16
C LEU A 219 -18.66 21.56 12.80
N GLU A 220 -18.59 22.46 13.79
CA GLU A 220 -18.66 23.91 13.59
C GLU A 220 -17.51 24.42 12.72
N ARG A 221 -16.29 23.93 12.96
CA ARG A 221 -15.13 24.25 12.12
C ARG A 221 -15.35 23.83 10.67
N VAL A 222 -15.76 22.58 10.43
CA VAL A 222 -16.03 22.07 9.07
C VAL A 222 -17.15 22.86 8.39
N VAL A 223 -18.23 23.16 9.10
CA VAL A 223 -19.34 23.97 8.58
C VAL A 223 -18.87 25.37 8.18
N ALA A 224 -18.02 26.00 9.00
CA ALA A 224 -17.44 27.30 8.69
C ALA A 224 -16.54 27.24 7.44
N ASP A 225 -15.69 26.22 7.31
CA ASP A 225 -14.84 26.02 6.14
C ASP A 225 -15.68 25.85 4.85
N VAL A 226 -16.75 25.04 4.91
CA VAL A 226 -17.68 24.84 3.78
C VAL A 226 -18.40 26.13 3.41
N LYS A 227 -18.89 26.90 4.39
CA LYS A 227 -19.52 28.22 4.15
C LYS A 227 -18.55 29.22 3.52
N ALA A 228 -17.26 29.11 3.81
CA ALA A 228 -16.20 29.88 3.16
C ALA A 228 -15.83 29.35 1.75
N GLY A 229 -16.56 28.36 1.22
CA GLY A 229 -16.33 27.78 -0.10
C GLY A 229 -15.23 26.72 -0.15
N SER A 230 -14.73 26.28 1.01
CA SER A 230 -13.68 25.25 1.07
C SER A 230 -14.27 23.85 0.93
N GLN A 231 -13.48 22.95 0.34
CA GLN A 231 -13.71 21.51 0.46
C GLN A 231 -12.84 20.95 1.57
N THR A 232 -13.38 19.97 2.31
CA THR A 232 -12.74 19.41 3.49
C THR A 232 -12.69 17.88 3.44
N LEU A 233 -11.53 17.31 3.72
CA LEU A 233 -11.40 15.88 4.04
C LEU A 233 -11.33 15.71 5.56
N VAL A 234 -12.11 14.79 6.10
CA VAL A 234 -12.11 14.47 7.55
C VAL A 234 -11.73 13.01 7.74
N PHE A 235 -10.51 12.76 8.20
CA PHE A 235 -9.99 11.45 8.52
C PHE A 235 -10.44 11.01 9.92
N VAL A 236 -11.00 9.81 10.00
CA VAL A 236 -11.49 9.18 11.23
C VAL A 236 -11.05 7.72 11.33
N ASN A 237 -11.12 7.15 12.54
CA ASN A 237 -10.51 5.84 12.79
C ASN A 237 -11.24 4.63 12.22
N THR A 238 -12.56 4.71 12.10
CA THR A 238 -13.39 3.53 11.83
C THR A 238 -14.38 3.81 10.73
N LYS A 239 -14.74 2.76 9.99
CA LYS A 239 -15.76 2.82 8.94
C LYS A 239 -17.10 3.31 9.50
N ARG A 240 -17.54 2.76 10.65
CA ARG A 240 -18.70 3.25 11.43
C ARG A 240 -18.57 4.72 11.81
N GLY A 241 -17.37 5.13 12.27
CA GLY A 241 -17.08 6.50 12.64
C GLY A 241 -17.23 7.46 11.48
N SER A 242 -16.82 7.06 10.27
CA SER A 242 -16.92 7.91 9.08
C SER A 242 -18.36 8.19 8.69
N ALA A 243 -19.22 7.15 8.64
CA ALA A 243 -20.64 7.31 8.39
C ALA A 243 -21.35 8.12 9.49
N SER A 244 -21.03 7.83 10.77
CA SER A 244 -21.60 8.55 11.90
C SER A 244 -21.24 10.04 11.90
N PHE A 245 -19.99 10.39 11.60
CA PHE A 245 -19.55 11.78 11.54
C PHE A 245 -20.16 12.51 10.32
N ALA A 246 -20.25 11.83 9.16
CA ALA A 246 -20.90 12.36 7.97
C ALA A 246 -22.38 12.70 8.22
N ARG A 247 -23.14 11.83 8.91
CA ARG A 247 -24.53 12.13 9.31
C ARG A 247 -24.65 13.38 10.16
N LYS A 248 -23.77 13.53 11.16
CA LYS A 248 -23.77 14.73 12.04
C LYS A 248 -23.49 16.01 11.25
N LEU A 249 -22.63 15.94 10.24
CA LEU A 249 -22.36 17.06 9.33
C LEU A 249 -23.53 17.35 8.40
N ALA A 250 -24.12 16.32 7.79
CA ALA A 250 -25.28 16.47 6.90
C ALA A 250 -26.47 17.13 7.62
N ALA A 251 -26.69 16.80 8.91
CA ALA A 251 -27.71 17.46 9.73
C ALA A 251 -27.46 18.97 9.97
N ARG A 252 -26.25 19.47 9.73
CA ARG A 252 -25.86 20.89 9.93
C ARG A 252 -25.56 21.64 8.63
N LEU A 253 -25.46 20.93 7.51
CA LEU A 253 -25.16 21.48 6.20
C LEU A 253 -26.38 21.35 5.30
N ASN A 254 -26.67 22.41 4.55
CA ASN A 254 -27.62 22.35 3.45
C ASN A 254 -26.91 22.86 2.20
N GLN A 255 -26.54 21.95 1.32
CA GLN A 255 -25.88 22.24 0.04
C GLN A 255 -26.70 21.75 -1.16
N ARG A 256 -27.97 21.39 -0.92
CA ARG A 256 -28.80 20.67 -1.89
C ARG A 256 -28.89 21.42 -3.21
N ASN A 257 -28.62 20.69 -4.29
CA ASN A 257 -28.69 21.15 -5.66
C ASN A 257 -28.92 19.96 -6.60
N ALA A 258 -29.24 20.23 -7.86
CA ALA A 258 -29.58 19.19 -8.84
C ALA A 258 -28.43 18.20 -9.09
N GLU A 259 -27.17 18.64 -9.05
CA GLU A 259 -26.02 17.75 -9.24
C GLU A 259 -25.84 16.77 -8.06
N LEU A 260 -26.18 17.19 -6.84
CA LEU A 260 -26.20 16.33 -5.67
C LEU A 260 -27.39 15.35 -5.68
N ASP A 261 -28.54 15.74 -6.24
CA ASP A 261 -29.66 14.81 -6.43
C ASP A 261 -29.25 13.72 -7.46
N VAL A 262 -28.56 14.08 -8.55
CA VAL A 262 -28.00 13.09 -9.50
C VAL A 262 -26.95 12.20 -8.84
N LEU A 263 -26.10 12.75 -7.97
CA LEU A 263 -25.15 11.95 -7.21
C LEU A 263 -25.87 10.98 -6.27
N ALA A 264 -26.95 11.42 -5.60
CA ALA A 264 -27.74 10.59 -4.72
C ALA A 264 -28.27 9.34 -5.44
N ASP A 265 -28.79 9.51 -6.66
CA ASP A 265 -29.27 8.40 -7.48
C ASP A 265 -28.13 7.42 -7.85
N LYS A 266 -26.94 7.95 -8.18
CA LYS A 266 -25.77 7.12 -8.52
C LYS A 266 -25.23 6.29 -7.37
N VAL A 267 -25.37 6.77 -6.13
CA VAL A 267 -24.83 6.09 -4.96
C VAL A 267 -25.85 5.18 -4.26
N ASP A 268 -27.09 5.13 -4.76
CA ASP A 268 -28.17 4.30 -4.24
C ASP A 268 -28.06 2.84 -4.73
N ILE A 269 -27.00 2.15 -4.28
CA ILE A 269 -26.65 0.78 -4.70
C ILE A 269 -26.87 -0.25 -3.56
N GLY A 270 -27.43 0.17 -2.42
CA GLY A 270 -27.59 -0.72 -1.26
C GLY A 270 -28.43 -0.13 -0.12
N VAL A 271 -28.43 -0.84 1.01
CA VAL A 271 -29.22 -0.47 2.20
C VAL A 271 -28.40 0.43 3.13
N ASP A 272 -27.91 1.55 2.61
CA ASP A 272 -27.20 2.55 3.38
C ASP A 272 -27.86 3.94 3.25
N ASP A 273 -27.48 4.86 4.12
CA ASP A 273 -28.02 6.23 4.16
C ASP A 273 -27.18 7.21 3.31
N LEU A 274 -26.30 6.72 2.44
CA LEU A 274 -25.37 7.56 1.68
C LEU A 274 -26.13 8.48 0.71
N ASN A 275 -27.16 7.98 0.03
CA ASN A 275 -27.97 8.75 -0.92
C ASN A 275 -28.62 9.99 -0.27
N GLU A 276 -29.08 9.89 0.97
CA GLU A 276 -29.62 11.02 1.73
C GLU A 276 -28.51 11.96 2.21
N ILE A 277 -27.39 11.43 2.71
CA ILE A 277 -26.27 12.25 3.21
C ILE A 277 -25.68 13.10 2.08
N VAL A 278 -25.52 12.54 0.86
CA VAL A 278 -24.91 13.28 -0.27
C VAL A 278 -25.75 14.47 -0.72
N LYS A 279 -27.07 14.46 -0.55
CA LYS A 279 -27.93 15.63 -0.83
C LYS A 279 -27.54 16.87 -0.02
N HIS A 280 -26.83 16.69 1.09
CA HIS A 280 -26.31 17.77 1.93
C HIS A 280 -24.88 18.21 1.58
N GLY A 281 -24.29 17.66 0.51
CA GLY A 281 -22.92 17.95 0.09
C GLY A 281 -21.85 17.27 0.94
N VAL A 282 -22.23 16.23 1.68
CA VAL A 282 -21.36 15.46 2.59
C VAL A 282 -21.38 14.01 2.16
N ALA A 283 -20.27 13.27 2.29
CA ALA A 283 -20.26 11.83 2.14
C ALA A 283 -19.33 11.18 3.16
N TYR A 284 -19.47 9.87 3.35
CA TYR A 284 -18.41 9.07 3.92
C TYR A 284 -17.73 8.22 2.83
N HIS A 285 -16.45 7.91 2.99
CA HIS A 285 -15.67 7.10 2.05
C HIS A 285 -14.84 6.06 2.79
N ASN A 286 -15.17 4.80 2.60
CA ASN A 286 -14.46 3.68 3.19
C ASN A 286 -14.72 2.39 2.39
N SER A 287 -14.07 1.29 2.75
CA SER A 287 -14.19 0.00 2.03
C SER A 287 -15.48 -0.77 2.26
N TRP A 288 -16.50 -0.22 2.95
CA TRP A 288 -17.86 -0.77 2.90
C TRP A 288 -18.62 -0.36 1.65
N LEU A 289 -18.22 0.74 1.01
CA LEU A 289 -18.87 1.22 -0.19
C LEU A 289 -18.44 0.42 -1.42
N HIS A 290 -19.42 0.17 -2.29
CA HIS A 290 -19.20 -0.42 -3.60
C HIS A 290 -18.16 0.42 -4.38
N PRO A 291 -17.29 -0.18 -5.20
CA PRO A 291 -16.33 0.56 -6.02
C PRO A 291 -16.97 1.69 -6.86
N GLU A 292 -18.18 1.47 -7.36
CA GLU A 292 -18.90 2.49 -8.15
C GLU A 292 -19.37 3.67 -7.29
N GLN A 293 -19.88 3.43 -6.08
CA GLN A 293 -20.20 4.50 -5.13
C GLN A 293 -18.94 5.34 -4.85
N ARG A 294 -17.81 4.68 -4.55
CA ARG A 294 -16.53 5.37 -4.29
C ARG A 294 -16.10 6.24 -5.47
N ARG A 295 -16.14 5.71 -6.70
CA ARG A 295 -15.83 6.48 -7.92
C ARG A 295 -16.74 7.69 -8.09
N ALA A 296 -18.05 7.52 -7.92
CA ALA A 296 -19.02 8.61 -8.05
C ALA A 296 -18.76 9.74 -7.02
N LEU A 297 -18.45 9.37 -5.77
CA LEU A 297 -18.10 10.33 -4.72
C LEU A 297 -16.79 11.07 -5.04
N GLU A 298 -15.77 10.36 -5.51
CA GLU A 298 -14.47 10.92 -5.89
C GLU A 298 -14.59 11.89 -7.06
N GLU A 299 -15.33 11.52 -8.11
CA GLU A 299 -15.64 12.37 -9.26
C GLU A 299 -16.41 13.63 -8.85
N SER A 300 -17.46 13.47 -8.04
CA SER A 300 -18.24 14.60 -7.53
C SER A 300 -17.43 15.55 -6.65
N PHE A 301 -16.52 15.01 -5.85
CA PHE A 301 -15.60 15.82 -5.05
C PHE A 301 -14.58 16.55 -5.92
N ARG A 302 -14.00 15.91 -6.95
CA ARG A 302 -13.14 16.60 -7.93
C ARG A 302 -13.88 17.70 -8.67
N ALA A 303 -15.15 17.45 -9.04
CA ALA A 303 -16.05 18.42 -9.66
C ALA A 303 -16.54 19.52 -8.69
N ARG A 304 -16.17 19.45 -7.40
CA ARG A 304 -16.55 20.41 -6.35
C ARG A 304 -18.02 20.47 -6.01
N VAL A 305 -18.81 19.53 -6.50
CA VAL A 305 -20.22 19.39 -6.16
C VAL A 305 -20.32 18.93 -4.70
N LEU A 306 -19.59 17.86 -4.35
CA LEU A 306 -19.44 17.40 -2.98
C LEU A 306 -18.45 18.28 -2.20
N LYS A 307 -18.80 18.69 -0.97
CA LYS A 307 -18.00 19.62 -0.16
C LYS A 307 -17.16 18.93 0.91
N VAL A 308 -17.67 17.85 1.49
CA VAL A 308 -16.98 17.15 2.58
C VAL A 308 -16.96 15.64 2.35
N ILE A 309 -15.81 15.01 2.54
CA ILE A 309 -15.69 13.55 2.65
C ILE A 309 -15.15 13.20 4.03
N CYS A 310 -15.87 12.34 4.75
CA CYS A 310 -15.40 11.69 5.97
C CYS A 310 -14.82 10.31 5.64
N CYS A 311 -13.54 10.06 5.88
CA CYS A 311 -12.87 8.88 5.36
C CYS A 311 -12.01 8.14 6.40
N THR A 312 -11.79 6.85 6.14
CA THR A 312 -10.77 6.06 6.85
C THR A 312 -9.39 6.30 6.26
N PRO A 313 -8.29 5.94 6.97
CA PRO A 313 -6.93 6.16 6.50
C PRO A 313 -6.59 5.62 5.13
N THR A 314 -7.28 4.58 4.69
CA THR A 314 -7.10 3.96 3.38
C THR A 314 -7.22 4.95 2.21
N LEU A 315 -7.99 6.04 2.36
CA LEU A 315 -8.08 7.08 1.34
C LEU A 315 -6.75 7.82 1.17
N ALA A 316 -5.95 7.95 2.25
CA ALA A 316 -4.68 8.66 2.24
C ALA A 316 -3.67 8.05 1.27
N MET A 317 -3.80 6.76 0.98
CA MET A 317 -2.85 5.98 0.19
C MET A 317 -3.35 5.65 -1.22
N GLY A 318 -4.60 5.96 -1.59
CA GLY A 318 -5.25 5.23 -2.69
C GLY A 318 -5.91 6.03 -3.83
N VAL A 319 -6.11 7.34 -3.67
CA VAL A 319 -6.79 8.19 -4.68
C VAL A 319 -6.22 9.59 -4.61
N SER A 320 -6.02 10.29 -5.73
CA SER A 320 -5.66 11.71 -5.72
C SER A 320 -6.88 12.62 -5.53
N LEU A 321 -7.14 13.05 -4.28
CA LEU A 321 -8.21 13.99 -3.93
C LEU A 321 -7.63 15.14 -3.09
N PRO A 322 -7.22 16.26 -3.72
CA PRO A 322 -6.80 17.44 -2.98
C PRO A 322 -8.01 18.22 -2.45
N ALA A 323 -7.89 18.77 -1.25
CA ALA A 323 -8.91 19.59 -0.60
C ALA A 323 -8.27 20.82 0.03
N LYS A 324 -9.02 21.91 0.22
CA LYS A 324 -8.46 23.11 0.88
C LYS A 324 -8.05 22.81 2.32
N VAL A 325 -8.88 22.03 3.02
CA VAL A 325 -8.69 21.67 4.43
C VAL A 325 -8.67 20.15 4.59
N VAL A 326 -7.75 19.64 5.40
CA VAL A 326 -7.69 18.24 5.80
C VAL A 326 -7.67 18.18 7.32
N ILE A 327 -8.56 17.40 7.91
CA ILE A 327 -8.72 17.26 9.36
C ILE A 327 -8.51 15.81 9.76
N ILE A 328 -7.60 15.57 10.70
CA ILE A 328 -7.39 14.28 11.34
C ILE A 328 -8.09 14.35 12.70
N ARG A 329 -9.32 13.81 12.75
CA ARG A 329 -10.15 13.81 13.97
C ARG A 329 -9.53 12.97 15.09
N ASN A 330 -8.79 11.94 14.72
CA ASN A 330 -8.19 10.99 15.63
C ASN A 330 -6.82 10.60 15.08
N TYR A 331 -5.75 10.86 15.83
CA TYR A 331 -4.38 10.52 15.43
C TYR A 331 -3.90 9.20 16.03
N ARG A 332 -4.65 8.59 16.95
CA ARG A 332 -4.33 7.28 17.54
C ARG A 332 -5.25 6.21 16.99
N PHE A 333 -4.71 5.08 16.53
CA PHE A 333 -5.46 3.99 15.93
C PHE A 333 -5.23 2.70 16.69
N PHE A 334 -6.28 1.89 16.77
CA PHE A 334 -6.16 0.54 17.29
C PHE A 334 -5.68 -0.39 16.17
N THR A 335 -4.53 -1.02 16.38
CA THR A 335 -4.06 -2.16 15.59
C THR A 335 -3.94 -3.37 16.50
N GLN A 336 -4.05 -4.59 15.95
CA GLN A 336 -3.86 -5.82 16.74
C GLN A 336 -2.44 -5.89 17.33
N GLU A 337 -1.44 -5.40 16.59
CA GLU A 337 -0.03 -5.42 16.98
C GLU A 337 0.34 -4.34 17.99
N ARG A 338 -0.09 -3.08 17.76
CA ARG A 338 0.35 -1.91 18.57
C ARG A 338 -0.68 -1.45 19.60
N GLY A 339 -1.85 -2.08 19.66
CA GLY A 339 -2.98 -1.56 20.43
C GLY A 339 -3.39 -0.16 19.96
N ASN A 340 -3.86 0.69 20.87
CA ASN A 340 -4.22 2.08 20.57
C ASN A 340 -2.99 3.01 20.57
N ALA A 341 -2.29 3.07 19.44
CA ALA A 341 -1.03 3.79 19.27
C ALA A 341 -1.19 5.04 18.37
N PRO A 342 -0.34 6.07 18.52
CA PRO A 342 -0.26 7.17 17.55
C PRO A 342 0.03 6.64 16.14
N MET A 343 -0.50 7.32 15.12
CA MET A 343 -0.15 7.06 13.73
C MET A 343 1.30 7.47 13.46
N PRO A 344 1.97 6.82 12.50
CA PRO A 344 3.26 7.28 12.02
C PRO A 344 3.19 8.73 11.50
N VAL A 345 4.24 9.51 11.75
CA VAL A 345 4.40 10.88 11.26
C VAL A 345 4.33 10.90 9.73
N GLY A 346 4.99 9.95 9.06
CA GLY A 346 4.90 9.78 7.61
C GLY A 346 3.46 9.70 7.08
N TRP A 347 2.59 8.97 7.78
CA TRP A 347 1.18 8.88 7.40
C TRP A 347 0.44 10.21 7.57
N ILE A 348 0.70 10.94 8.66
CA ILE A 348 0.14 12.29 8.88
C ILE A 348 0.58 13.25 7.77
N LYS A 349 1.87 13.24 7.40
CA LYS A 349 2.40 14.11 6.34
C LYS A 349 1.82 13.74 4.97
N GLN A 350 1.56 12.47 4.67
CA GLN A 350 0.84 12.05 3.45
C GLN A 350 -0.59 12.58 3.43
N VAL A 351 -1.31 12.50 4.56
CA VAL A 351 -2.66 13.05 4.69
C VAL A 351 -2.65 14.56 4.48
N PHE A 352 -1.73 15.27 5.14
CA PHE A 352 -1.57 16.72 4.99
C PHE A 352 -1.10 17.13 3.59
N GLY A 353 -0.38 16.27 2.87
CA GLY A 353 0.01 16.47 1.47
C GLY A 353 -1.18 16.68 0.53
N ARG A 354 -2.39 16.27 0.95
CA ARG A 354 -3.66 16.48 0.23
C ARG A 354 -4.27 17.85 0.46
N ALA A 355 -3.75 18.63 1.40
CA ALA A 355 -4.24 19.96 1.70
C ALA A 355 -3.68 21.00 0.72
N GLY A 356 -4.55 21.74 0.06
CA GLY A 356 -4.24 22.78 -0.92
C GLY A 356 -4.33 22.29 -2.37
N ARG A 357 -5.16 22.94 -3.17
CA ARG A 357 -5.35 22.67 -4.60
C ARG A 357 -4.55 23.70 -5.44
N PRO A 358 -3.59 23.27 -6.28
CA PRO A 358 -2.67 24.15 -7.04
C PRO A 358 -3.32 25.35 -7.72
N GLU A 359 -4.44 25.16 -8.40
CA GLU A 359 -5.07 26.21 -9.22
C GLU A 359 -6.12 27.03 -8.47
N HIS A 360 -6.30 26.80 -7.17
CA HIS A 360 -7.48 27.28 -6.47
C HIS A 360 -7.21 27.82 -5.08
N ASP A 361 -6.19 27.31 -4.40
CA ASP A 361 -5.92 27.65 -3.02
C ASP A 361 -4.53 28.30 -2.90
N ARG A 362 -4.47 29.48 -2.26
CA ARG A 362 -3.19 30.13 -1.94
C ARG A 362 -2.34 29.36 -0.92
N TYR A 363 -2.96 28.49 -0.14
CA TYR A 363 -2.34 27.62 0.86
C TYR A 363 -3.32 26.48 1.22
N GLY A 364 -2.83 25.35 1.69
CA GLY A 364 -3.63 24.27 2.28
C GLY A 364 -3.58 24.31 3.81
N ILE A 365 -4.57 23.73 4.48
CA ILE A 365 -4.60 23.61 5.94
C ILE A 365 -4.68 22.13 6.33
N GLY A 366 -3.68 21.63 7.07
CA GLY A 366 -3.69 20.33 7.74
C GLY A 366 -3.94 20.52 9.23
N LEU A 367 -4.98 19.87 9.76
CA LEU A 367 -5.39 19.99 11.16
C LEU A 367 -5.36 18.63 11.84
N ILE A 368 -4.77 18.53 13.03
CA ILE A 368 -4.96 17.39 13.94
C ILE A 368 -5.76 17.85 15.14
N VAL A 369 -6.75 17.06 15.53
CA VAL A 369 -7.62 17.39 16.67
C VAL A 369 -7.01 16.91 17.99
N ALA A 370 -6.88 17.83 18.94
CA ALA A 370 -6.53 17.57 20.34
C ALA A 370 -7.75 17.79 21.24
N LYS A 371 -7.91 16.99 22.31
CA LYS A 371 -9.02 17.10 23.26
C LYS A 371 -8.65 17.89 24.52
N SER A 372 -7.37 18.07 24.79
CA SER A 372 -6.82 18.82 25.93
C SER A 372 -5.56 19.58 25.51
N GLU A 373 -5.15 20.57 26.31
CA GLU A 373 -3.89 21.29 26.08
C GLU A 373 -2.67 20.38 26.17
N ALA A 374 -2.66 19.43 27.11
CA ALA A 374 -1.58 18.43 27.22
C ALA A 374 -1.49 17.55 25.95
N GLU A 375 -2.63 17.11 25.41
CA GLU A 375 -2.65 16.34 24.17
C GLU A 375 -2.21 17.20 22.97
N LYS A 376 -2.57 18.49 22.97
CA LYS A 376 -2.13 19.44 21.94
C LYS A 376 -0.62 19.57 21.92
N GLU A 377 0.01 19.77 23.07
CA GLU A 377 1.48 19.85 23.20
C GLU A 377 2.14 18.57 22.68
N THR A 378 1.61 17.40 23.07
CA THR A 378 2.11 16.11 22.56
C THR A 378 2.01 16.00 21.03
N ILE A 379 0.89 16.42 20.44
CA ILE A 379 0.68 16.40 18.98
C ILE A 379 1.62 17.39 18.28
N GLU A 380 1.82 18.58 18.85
CA GLU A 380 2.74 19.58 18.30
C GLU A 380 4.18 19.07 18.28
N GLU A 381 4.63 18.49 19.38
CA GLU A 381 5.97 17.87 19.47
C GLU A 381 6.13 16.72 18.49
N LEU A 382 5.14 15.82 18.39
CA LEU A 382 5.25 14.61 17.59
C LEU A 382 5.10 14.85 16.08
N TYR A 383 4.13 15.67 15.66
CA TYR A 383 3.72 15.74 14.25
C TYR A 383 4.06 17.06 13.55
N ILE A 384 4.14 18.15 14.31
CA ILE A 384 4.45 19.47 13.75
C ILE A 384 5.96 19.70 13.80
N ARG A 385 6.59 19.45 14.95
CA ARG A 385 8.04 19.61 15.17
C ARG A 385 8.82 18.31 15.00
N GLY A 386 8.16 17.15 15.09
CA GLY A 386 8.79 15.84 15.00
C GLY A 386 9.32 15.56 13.60
N ALA A 387 10.37 14.75 13.55
CA ALA A 387 10.96 14.27 12.31
C ALA A 387 10.12 13.12 11.72
N LEU A 388 10.18 12.99 10.40
CA LEU A 388 9.68 11.80 9.71
C LEU A 388 10.46 10.57 10.16
N GLU A 389 9.78 9.43 10.24
CA GLU A 389 10.46 8.15 10.47
C GLU A 389 11.35 7.79 9.29
N ARG A 390 12.52 7.23 9.59
CA ARG A 390 13.37 6.59 8.60
C ARG A 390 12.65 5.37 8.03
N VAL A 391 12.89 5.07 6.76
CA VAL A 391 12.40 3.84 6.14
C VAL A 391 13.49 2.79 6.32
N GLU A 392 13.19 1.77 7.12
CA GLU A 392 14.07 0.64 7.38
C GLU A 392 13.53 -0.60 6.67
N SER A 393 14.41 -1.47 6.17
CA SER A 393 14.03 -2.79 5.69
C SER A 393 13.24 -3.54 6.77
N GLN A 394 12.22 -4.27 6.34
CA GLN A 394 11.35 -5.05 7.21
C GLN A 394 11.58 -6.55 7.06
N PHE A 395 12.73 -6.98 6.52
CA PHE A 395 13.12 -8.39 6.47
C PHE A 395 13.25 -8.95 7.88
N SER A 396 12.21 -9.62 8.36
CA SER A 396 12.26 -10.53 9.49
C SER A 396 12.81 -11.89 9.05
N TRP A 397 13.15 -12.76 10.01
CA TRP A 397 13.54 -14.15 9.71
C TRP A 397 12.49 -14.90 8.87
N ASP A 398 11.21 -14.75 9.21
CA ASP A 398 10.11 -15.38 8.46
C ASP A 398 10.03 -14.82 7.03
N ALA A 399 10.08 -13.48 6.89
CA ALA A 399 9.99 -12.84 5.59
C ALA A 399 11.21 -13.17 4.72
N MET A 400 12.40 -13.22 5.31
CA MET A 400 13.64 -13.60 4.63
C MET A 400 13.57 -15.05 4.15
N THR A 401 13.09 -15.97 4.99
CA THR A 401 12.88 -17.38 4.62
C THR A 401 11.91 -17.50 3.43
N GLU A 402 10.79 -16.77 3.43
CA GLU A 402 9.87 -16.71 2.30
C GLU A 402 10.54 -16.17 1.03
N GLN A 403 11.37 -15.12 1.16
CA GLN A 403 12.07 -14.55 0.01
C GLN A 403 13.19 -15.45 -0.52
N ILE A 404 13.87 -16.22 0.33
CA ILE A 404 14.85 -17.23 -0.08
C ILE A 404 14.14 -18.34 -0.88
N LEU A 405 13.03 -18.88 -0.37
CA LEU A 405 12.22 -19.85 -1.12
C LEU A 405 11.76 -19.28 -2.47
N ALA A 406 11.28 -18.03 -2.50
CA ALA A 406 10.89 -17.35 -3.73
C ALA A 406 12.05 -17.21 -4.73
N THR A 407 13.27 -16.96 -4.24
CA THR A 407 14.48 -16.87 -5.04
C THR A 407 14.93 -18.23 -5.59
N ILE A 408 14.84 -19.31 -4.80
CA ILE A 408 15.08 -20.69 -5.26
C ILE A 408 14.08 -21.05 -6.38
N VAL A 409 12.79 -20.74 -6.18
CA VAL A 409 11.73 -20.96 -7.20
C VAL A 409 11.98 -20.15 -8.47
N ALA A 410 12.60 -18.97 -8.36
CA ALA A 410 13.01 -18.13 -9.50
C ALA A 410 14.27 -18.65 -10.24
N GLY A 411 14.86 -19.76 -9.78
CA GLY A 411 15.98 -20.45 -10.41
C GLY A 411 17.34 -20.21 -9.76
N ALA A 412 17.39 -19.84 -8.48
CA ALA A 412 18.64 -19.86 -7.70
C ALA A 412 18.92 -21.29 -7.23
N HIS A 413 19.66 -22.03 -8.05
CA HIS A 413 19.93 -23.46 -7.82
C HIS A 413 21.18 -23.75 -6.99
N ARG A 414 21.87 -22.71 -6.51
CA ARG A 414 23.08 -22.84 -5.69
C ARG A 414 23.10 -21.81 -4.58
N VAL A 415 23.82 -22.09 -3.51
CA VAL A 415 23.95 -21.21 -2.34
C VAL A 415 24.52 -19.84 -2.75
N GLU A 416 25.47 -19.79 -3.68
CA GLU A 416 26.07 -18.53 -4.13
C GLU A 416 25.02 -17.59 -4.75
N ALA A 417 24.08 -18.13 -5.54
CA ALA A 417 23.03 -17.33 -6.14
C ALA A 417 22.04 -16.79 -5.08
N ILE A 418 21.87 -17.50 -3.97
CA ILE A 418 21.07 -17.04 -2.83
C ILE A 418 21.83 -15.94 -2.07
N TYR A 419 23.16 -16.07 -1.90
CA TYR A 419 23.98 -15.00 -1.34
C TYR A 419 23.97 -13.73 -2.19
N GLU A 420 24.10 -13.85 -3.52
CA GLU A 420 24.00 -12.72 -4.43
C GLU A 420 22.64 -12.02 -4.30
N PHE A 421 21.55 -12.79 -4.16
CA PHE A 421 20.25 -12.22 -3.87
C PHE A 421 20.24 -11.46 -2.55
N LEU A 422 20.69 -12.09 -1.45
CA LEU A 422 20.70 -11.47 -0.12
C LEU A 422 21.55 -10.19 -0.11
N ASP A 423 22.72 -10.19 -0.74
CA ASP A 423 23.61 -9.03 -0.83
C ASP A 423 23.01 -7.88 -1.67
N SER A 424 22.07 -8.18 -2.57
CA SER A 424 21.38 -7.18 -3.39
C SER A 424 20.18 -6.52 -2.69
N THR A 425 19.83 -6.94 -1.47
CA THR A 425 18.68 -6.43 -0.71
C THR A 425 18.96 -5.08 -0.06
N PHE A 426 17.91 -4.34 0.29
CA PHE A 426 18.05 -3.10 1.05
C PHE A 426 18.45 -3.40 2.51
N TYR A 427 18.00 -4.54 3.05
CA TYR A 427 18.43 -5.07 4.34
C TYR A 427 19.96 -5.20 4.41
N ALA A 428 20.58 -5.85 3.41
CA ALA A 428 22.03 -6.01 3.37
C ALA A 428 22.77 -4.68 3.26
N TYR A 429 22.22 -3.72 2.50
CA TYR A 429 22.77 -2.37 2.42
C TYR A 429 22.72 -1.65 3.78
N GLN A 430 21.60 -1.75 4.52
CA GLN A 430 21.44 -1.06 5.81
C GLN A 430 22.16 -1.76 6.97
N ASN A 431 22.32 -3.08 6.91
CA ASN A 431 22.85 -3.91 8.01
C ASN A 431 24.07 -4.73 7.56
N PRO A 432 25.13 -4.11 7.00
CA PRO A 432 26.27 -4.85 6.45
C PRO A 432 27.01 -5.69 7.50
N ASP A 433 27.03 -5.23 8.75
CA ASP A 433 27.67 -5.94 9.88
C ASP A 433 26.88 -7.18 10.32
N GLU A 434 25.57 -7.25 10.05
CA GLU A 434 24.71 -8.40 10.37
C GLU A 434 24.75 -9.47 9.28
N MET A 435 25.21 -9.11 8.06
CA MET A 435 25.19 -10.02 6.93
C MET A 435 26.07 -11.27 7.12
N GLY A 436 27.14 -11.18 7.91
CA GLY A 436 27.92 -12.37 8.28
C GLY A 436 27.06 -13.40 9.00
N PHE A 437 26.31 -12.97 10.03
CA PHE A 437 25.41 -13.83 10.79
C PHE A 437 24.26 -14.36 9.94
N VAL A 438 23.65 -13.52 9.10
CA VAL A 438 22.58 -13.96 8.18
C VAL A 438 23.07 -15.04 7.22
N LYS A 439 24.31 -14.92 6.75
CA LYS A 439 24.91 -15.92 5.85
C LYS A 439 25.28 -17.22 6.56
N ASP A 440 25.67 -17.15 7.83
CA ASP A 440 25.92 -18.33 8.67
C ASP A 440 24.60 -19.06 8.99
N GLU A 441 23.51 -18.33 9.23
CA GLU A 441 22.18 -18.90 9.47
C GLU A 441 21.49 -19.41 8.19
N LEU A 442 22.01 -19.10 7.00
CA LEU A 442 21.41 -19.56 5.74
C LEU A 442 21.35 -21.09 5.67
N GLU A 443 22.39 -21.78 6.13
CA GLU A 443 22.40 -23.25 6.17
C GLU A 443 21.25 -23.80 7.02
N SER A 444 21.00 -23.19 8.19
CA SER A 444 19.88 -23.52 9.08
C SER A 444 18.53 -23.32 8.38
N ILE A 445 18.35 -22.20 7.67
CA ILE A 445 17.12 -21.91 6.91
C ILE A 445 16.91 -22.96 5.81
N LEU A 446 17.95 -23.29 5.05
CA LEU A 446 17.87 -24.27 3.96
C LEU A 446 17.54 -25.67 4.48
N LEU A 447 18.22 -26.11 5.54
CA LEU A 447 17.92 -27.39 6.21
C LEU A 447 16.49 -27.43 6.76
N GLN A 448 15.99 -26.33 7.31
CA GLN A 448 14.60 -26.26 7.77
C GLN A 448 13.62 -26.35 6.59
N LEU A 449 13.85 -25.60 5.51
CA LEU A 449 13.02 -25.65 4.29
C LEU A 449 13.02 -27.06 3.68
N GLU A 450 14.15 -27.75 3.67
CA GLU A 450 14.25 -29.14 3.22
C GLU A 450 13.50 -30.08 4.14
N HIS A 451 13.73 -29.99 5.46
CA HIS A 451 13.10 -30.84 6.46
C HIS A 451 11.57 -30.79 6.39
N VAL A 452 11.01 -29.60 6.19
CA VAL A 452 9.56 -29.41 6.06
C VAL A 452 9.06 -29.58 4.62
N GLY A 453 9.93 -29.91 3.66
CA GLY A 453 9.58 -30.35 2.31
C GLY A 453 9.32 -29.25 1.28
N PHE A 454 9.80 -28.01 1.51
CA PHE A 454 9.72 -26.93 0.52
C PHE A 454 10.79 -27.05 -0.57
N ILE A 455 11.97 -27.58 -0.22
CA ILE A 455 13.11 -27.72 -1.12
C ILE A 455 13.75 -29.11 -0.96
N THR A 456 14.67 -29.43 -1.86
CA THR A 456 15.59 -30.57 -1.77
C THR A 456 17.01 -30.07 -2.01
N ILE A 457 17.97 -30.60 -1.26
CA ILE A 457 19.39 -30.29 -1.37
C ILE A 457 20.13 -31.54 -1.86
N ASP A 458 20.79 -31.44 -3.01
CA ASP A 458 21.70 -32.47 -3.51
C ASP A 458 23.14 -32.06 -3.17
N GLU A 459 23.64 -32.55 -2.03
CA GLU A 459 25.00 -32.30 -1.56
C GLU A 459 26.08 -32.79 -2.54
N ALA A 460 25.80 -33.83 -3.34
CA ALA A 460 26.79 -34.39 -4.26
C ALA A 460 27.01 -33.50 -5.49
N ASN A 461 25.97 -32.78 -5.91
CA ASN A 461 26.01 -31.88 -7.07
C ASN A 461 25.99 -30.39 -6.70
N ASP A 462 25.96 -30.06 -5.40
CA ASP A 462 25.82 -28.71 -4.88
C ASP A 462 24.64 -27.98 -5.53
N GLU A 463 23.48 -28.65 -5.51
CA GLU A 463 22.27 -28.19 -6.18
C GLU A 463 21.09 -28.11 -5.21
N ILE A 464 20.35 -26.99 -5.28
CA ILE A 464 19.16 -26.73 -4.49
C ILE A 464 17.98 -26.56 -5.46
N GLN A 465 16.88 -27.26 -5.19
CA GLN A 465 15.67 -27.16 -5.99
C GLN A 465 14.43 -27.05 -5.10
N ALA A 466 13.45 -26.28 -5.54
CA ALA A 466 12.14 -26.28 -4.90
C ALA A 466 11.38 -27.56 -5.24
N THR A 467 10.72 -28.16 -4.24
CA THR A 467 9.77 -29.26 -4.47
C THR A 467 8.51 -28.73 -5.16
N ASP A 468 7.64 -29.64 -5.63
CA ASP A 468 6.31 -29.24 -6.12
C ASP A 468 5.51 -28.48 -5.07
N PHE A 469 5.64 -28.88 -3.79
CA PHE A 469 5.01 -28.19 -2.68
C PHE A 469 5.56 -26.76 -2.54
N GLY A 470 6.89 -26.59 -2.49
CA GLY A 470 7.45 -25.26 -2.31
C GLY A 470 7.31 -24.35 -3.52
N ALA A 471 7.38 -24.90 -4.73
CA ALA A 471 7.06 -24.18 -5.95
C ALA A 471 5.60 -23.70 -5.94
N LEU A 472 4.65 -24.56 -5.55
CA LEU A 472 3.24 -24.21 -5.46
C LEU A 472 2.99 -23.14 -4.39
N SER A 473 3.50 -23.31 -3.17
CA SER A 473 3.34 -22.35 -2.07
C SER A 473 3.86 -20.96 -2.44
N SER A 474 5.04 -20.91 -3.08
CA SER A 474 5.65 -19.66 -3.53
C SER A 474 4.85 -18.96 -4.63
N ARG A 475 4.30 -19.71 -5.60
CA ARG A 475 3.46 -19.18 -6.69
C ARG A 475 2.07 -18.74 -6.22
N LEU A 476 1.51 -19.45 -5.24
CA LEU A 476 0.25 -19.09 -4.57
C LEU A 476 0.41 -17.93 -3.58
N TYR A 477 1.65 -17.49 -3.35
CA TYR A 477 1.93 -16.30 -2.55
C TYR A 477 1.56 -16.47 -1.07
N LEU A 478 1.60 -17.73 -0.60
CA LEU A 478 1.36 -18.13 0.77
C LEU A 478 2.62 -17.93 1.62
N SER A 479 2.46 -17.55 2.88
CA SER A 479 3.53 -17.68 3.87
C SER A 479 3.92 -19.16 4.01
N THR A 480 5.19 -19.41 4.35
CA THR A 480 5.65 -20.79 4.61
C THR A 480 4.84 -21.44 5.72
N LYS A 481 4.46 -20.66 6.73
CA LYS A 481 3.59 -21.08 7.83
C LYS A 481 2.18 -21.45 7.36
N SER A 482 1.53 -20.61 6.55
CA SER A 482 0.20 -20.90 5.98
C SER A 482 0.23 -22.15 5.11
N ALA A 483 1.25 -22.30 4.25
CA ALA A 483 1.40 -23.48 3.40
C ALA A 483 1.54 -24.78 4.21
N LEU A 484 2.36 -24.78 5.27
CA LEU A 484 2.48 -25.92 6.18
C LEU A 484 1.18 -26.21 6.91
N LEU A 485 0.53 -25.17 7.43
CA LEU A 485 -0.74 -25.29 8.13
C LEU A 485 -1.83 -25.90 7.22
N LEU A 486 -1.91 -25.49 5.96
CA LEU A 486 -2.83 -26.09 4.99
C LEU A 486 -2.53 -27.58 4.76
N ARG A 487 -1.27 -27.94 4.51
CA ARG A 487 -0.86 -29.33 4.27
C ARG A 487 -1.16 -30.21 5.49
N GLU A 488 -0.73 -29.78 6.67
CA GLU A 488 -0.92 -30.52 7.92
C GLU A 488 -2.40 -30.59 8.32
N GLY A 489 -3.15 -29.51 8.12
CA GLY A 489 -4.59 -29.46 8.38
C GLY A 489 -5.38 -30.40 7.46
N ILE A 490 -5.04 -30.46 6.17
CA ILE A 490 -5.65 -31.41 5.24
C ILE A 490 -5.33 -32.85 5.64
N ASN A 491 -4.07 -33.15 5.98
CA ASN A 491 -3.68 -34.49 6.43
C ASN A 491 -4.42 -34.89 7.72
N PHE A 492 -4.50 -33.99 8.69
CA PHE A 492 -5.23 -34.22 9.94
C PHE A 492 -6.72 -34.51 9.73
N LEU A 493 -7.36 -33.80 8.79
CA LEU A 493 -8.76 -34.00 8.45
C LEU A 493 -9.00 -35.25 7.59
N GLY A 494 -8.00 -35.68 6.82
CA GLY A 494 -8.11 -36.75 5.83
C GLY A 494 -8.08 -38.18 6.38
N ASP A 495 -7.72 -38.37 7.65
CA ASP A 495 -7.39 -39.71 8.13
C ASP A 495 -8.59 -40.58 8.55
N ASP A 496 -9.75 -40.04 8.95
CA ASP A 496 -10.89 -40.89 9.40
C ASP A 496 -12.28 -40.18 9.46
N VAL A 497 -12.45 -38.96 8.92
CA VAL A 497 -13.69 -38.18 9.11
C VAL A 497 -14.19 -37.51 7.82
N GLU A 498 -15.52 -37.39 7.67
CA GLU A 498 -16.14 -36.62 6.59
C GLU A 498 -15.80 -35.14 6.74
N ILE A 499 -15.03 -34.61 5.79
CA ILE A 499 -14.62 -33.20 5.75
C ILE A 499 -15.80 -32.36 5.25
N SER A 500 -16.30 -31.44 6.07
CA SER A 500 -17.30 -30.47 5.62
C SER A 500 -16.64 -29.24 4.98
N ASP A 501 -17.38 -28.54 4.11
CA ASP A 501 -16.95 -27.23 3.58
C ASP A 501 -16.59 -26.24 4.70
N PHE A 502 -17.27 -26.35 5.85
CA PHE A 502 -17.02 -25.49 7.00
C PHE A 502 -15.68 -25.82 7.69
N ASP A 503 -15.26 -27.08 7.72
CA ASP A 503 -13.95 -27.47 8.27
C ASP A 503 -12.81 -26.91 7.42
N LEU A 504 -12.97 -26.92 6.08
CA LEU A 504 -12.04 -26.29 5.14
C LEU A 504 -12.01 -24.77 5.30
N LEU A 505 -13.16 -24.12 5.54
CA LEU A 505 -13.22 -22.69 5.82
C LEU A 505 -12.51 -22.32 7.13
N ILE A 506 -12.61 -23.16 8.17
CA ILE A 506 -11.85 -22.96 9.41
C ILE A 506 -10.34 -23.04 9.10
N LEU A 507 -9.91 -24.02 8.32
CA LEU A 507 -8.51 -24.19 7.93
C LEU A 507 -8.00 -22.97 7.15
N LEU A 508 -8.75 -22.47 6.19
CA LEU A 508 -8.40 -21.25 5.44
C LEU A 508 -8.32 -20.04 6.38
N CYS A 509 -9.26 -19.89 7.32
CA CYS A 509 -9.27 -18.79 8.29
C CYS A 509 -8.11 -18.84 9.31
N GLN A 510 -7.33 -19.92 9.36
CA GLN A 510 -6.10 -20.02 10.16
C GLN A 510 -4.88 -19.45 9.42
N CYS A 511 -4.94 -19.28 8.11
CA CYS A 511 -3.84 -18.76 7.29
C CYS A 511 -3.63 -17.25 7.52
N ASP A 512 -2.38 -16.81 7.46
CA ASP A 512 -2.00 -15.41 7.69
C ASP A 512 -2.57 -14.46 6.61
N GLU A 513 -2.90 -14.99 5.43
CA GLU A 513 -3.49 -14.26 4.30
C GLU A 513 -4.97 -13.90 4.53
N VAL A 514 -5.66 -14.61 5.41
CA VAL A 514 -7.09 -14.42 5.64
C VAL A 514 -7.31 -13.45 6.80
N ILE A 515 -8.06 -12.37 6.52
CA ILE A 515 -8.42 -11.41 7.55
C ILE A 515 -9.38 -12.06 8.53
N GLN A 516 -8.97 -12.15 9.80
CA GLN A 516 -9.82 -12.67 10.86
C GLN A 516 -11.07 -11.81 11.06
N LEU A 517 -12.22 -12.48 11.12
CA LEU A 517 -13.50 -11.86 11.45
C LEU A 517 -13.77 -12.00 12.96
N ASN A 518 -14.42 -11.01 13.55
CA ASN A 518 -14.88 -11.07 14.93
C ASN A 518 -16.39 -11.31 14.97
N VAL A 519 -16.80 -12.45 15.50
CA VAL A 519 -18.21 -12.85 15.59
C VAL A 519 -18.58 -13.07 17.05
N LYS A 520 -19.68 -12.46 17.50
CA LYS A 520 -20.20 -12.68 18.85
C LYS A 520 -20.79 -14.08 18.93
N ASP A 521 -20.53 -14.80 20.02
CA ASP A 521 -21.01 -16.19 20.23
C ASP A 521 -20.50 -17.18 19.16
N ALA A 522 -19.36 -16.85 18.55
CA ALA A 522 -18.69 -17.56 17.46
C ALA A 522 -18.63 -19.09 17.64
N ILE A 523 -18.17 -19.57 18.80
CA ILE A 523 -18.03 -21.01 19.05
C ILE A 523 -19.38 -21.70 19.05
N VAL A 524 -20.38 -21.13 19.73
CA VAL A 524 -21.72 -21.75 19.82
C VAL A 524 -22.33 -21.89 18.43
N ILE A 525 -22.14 -20.86 17.59
CA ILE A 525 -22.57 -20.87 16.20
C ILE A 525 -21.77 -21.92 15.41
N ALA A 526 -20.44 -21.90 15.48
CA ALA A 526 -19.55 -22.80 14.73
C ALA A 526 -19.75 -24.28 15.07
N SER A 527 -20.01 -24.61 16.34
CA SER A 527 -20.30 -25.97 16.80
C SER A 527 -21.61 -26.54 16.23
N SER A 528 -22.47 -25.71 15.64
CA SER A 528 -23.66 -26.18 14.91
C SER A 528 -23.41 -26.46 13.42
N PHE A 529 -22.24 -26.06 12.89
CA PHE A 529 -21.87 -26.19 11.47
C PHE A 529 -20.76 -27.22 11.19
N SER A 530 -20.10 -27.74 12.22
CA SER A 530 -19.07 -28.79 12.10
C SER A 530 -19.44 -30.01 12.93
N ASN A 531 -19.17 -31.19 12.38
CA ASN A 531 -19.21 -32.46 13.12
C ASN A 531 -17.90 -32.74 13.89
N ASN A 532 -16.93 -31.82 13.84
CA ASN A 532 -15.59 -31.94 14.39
C ASN A 532 -15.38 -30.92 15.55
N PRO A 533 -15.92 -31.17 16.76
CA PRO A 533 -15.87 -30.19 17.85
C PRO A 533 -14.44 -29.85 18.30
N ASP A 534 -13.53 -30.83 18.29
CA ASP A 534 -12.11 -30.58 18.61
C ASP A 534 -11.42 -29.71 17.55
N TRP A 535 -11.79 -29.88 16.27
CA TRP A 535 -11.31 -29.03 15.18
C TRP A 535 -11.79 -27.58 15.34
N VAL A 536 -13.08 -27.38 15.66
CA VAL A 536 -13.65 -26.06 15.96
C VAL A 536 -12.96 -25.42 17.16
N TYR A 537 -12.66 -26.20 18.21
CA TYR A 537 -11.98 -25.69 19.39
C TYR A 537 -10.52 -25.31 19.11
N ARG A 538 -9.79 -26.13 18.36
CA ARG A 538 -8.43 -25.80 17.88
C ARG A 538 -8.44 -24.55 16.98
N GLY A 539 -9.49 -24.38 16.19
CA GLY A 539 -9.77 -23.22 15.36
C GLY A 539 -10.53 -22.08 16.05
N ALA A 540 -10.65 -22.06 17.39
CA ALA A 540 -11.50 -21.10 18.12
C ALA A 540 -11.21 -19.63 17.79
N LYS A 541 -9.93 -19.30 17.53
CA LYS A 541 -9.52 -17.95 17.10
C LYS A 541 -10.11 -17.58 15.73
N CYS A 542 -10.25 -18.55 14.83
CA CYS A 542 -10.65 -18.38 13.44
C CYS A 542 -12.16 -18.19 13.27
N VAL A 543 -12.95 -18.72 14.21
CA VAL A 543 -14.40 -18.45 14.28
C VAL A 543 -14.72 -17.07 14.86
N GLY A 544 -13.71 -16.33 15.33
CA GLY A 544 -13.84 -14.94 15.79
C GLY A 544 -13.96 -14.77 17.30
N GLN A 545 -13.52 -15.76 18.08
CA GLN A 545 -13.41 -15.64 19.53
C GLN A 545 -12.00 -15.13 19.91
N PHE A 546 -11.94 -13.94 20.51
CA PHE A 546 -10.78 -13.56 21.30
C PHE A 546 -10.95 -14.14 22.71
N TYR A 547 -9.99 -14.93 23.17
CA TYR A 547 -9.75 -15.07 24.60
C TYR A 547 -9.39 -13.66 25.11
N ARG A 548 -10.38 -12.94 25.64
CA ARG A 548 -10.08 -11.86 26.58
C ARG A 548 -9.39 -12.54 27.74
N GLY A 549 -8.09 -12.31 27.89
CA GLY A 549 -7.36 -12.70 29.08
C GLY A 549 -8.23 -12.38 30.28
N THR A 550 -8.61 -13.42 31.01
CA THR A 550 -9.34 -13.29 32.25
C THR A 550 -8.57 -12.29 33.11
N ARG A 551 -9.19 -11.13 33.39
CA ARG A 551 -8.91 -10.48 34.66
C ARG A 551 -9.21 -11.55 35.69
N MET A 552 -8.19 -12.21 36.23
CA MET A 552 -8.32 -12.90 37.50
C MET A 552 -8.77 -11.83 38.48
N ASP A 553 -10.07 -11.81 38.77
CA ASP A 553 -10.59 -11.19 39.97
C ASP A 553 -9.90 -11.90 41.14
N ARG A 554 -8.84 -11.27 41.67
CA ARG A 554 -8.29 -11.58 42.99
C ARG A 554 -9.27 -11.12 44.05
N ARG A 555 -10.47 -11.70 44.07
CA ARG A 555 -11.45 -11.58 45.15
C ARG A 555 -12.31 -12.83 45.12
N ASN A 556 -11.84 -13.86 45.84
CA ASN A 556 -12.60 -14.87 46.58
C ASN A 556 -11.77 -16.16 46.65
N ASP A 557 -10.74 -16.13 47.49
CA ASP A 557 -10.18 -17.33 48.12
C ASP A 557 -9.64 -16.92 49.49
N LEU A 558 -10.59 -16.53 50.34
CA LEU A 558 -10.45 -16.47 51.80
C LEU A 558 -11.84 -16.81 52.37
N SER A 559 -12.18 -18.10 52.37
CA SER A 559 -13.10 -18.72 53.34
C SER A 559 -13.32 -20.19 52.98
N GLY A 560 -13.05 -21.09 53.92
CA GLY A 560 -13.55 -22.46 53.86
C GLY A 560 -12.57 -23.51 54.36
N ASP A 561 -12.52 -23.68 55.67
CA ASP A 561 -11.88 -24.78 56.41
C ASP A 561 -12.43 -26.17 55.99
N GLU A 562 -11.55 -27.15 55.80
CA GLU A 562 -11.39 -28.39 56.60
C GLU A 562 -10.19 -29.21 56.13
#